data_AF-A0AAV4Y640-F1
#
_entry.id   AF-A0AAV4Y640-F1
#
_cell.length_a   1.000
_cell.length_b   1.000
_cell.length_c   1.000
_cell.angle_alpha   90.00
_cell.angle_beta   90.00
_cell.angle_gamma   90.00
#
_symmetry.space_group_name_H-M   'P 1'
#
loop_
_entity.id
_entity.type
_entity.pdbx_description
1 polymer ?
#
loop_
_entity_poly.entity_id
_entity_poly.type
_entity_poly.pdbx_seq_one_letter_code
_entity_poly.pdbx_strand_id
1 'polypeptide(L)' 'VVYSVFEGKPYISSLSGLQDDLETGMYWFTYVRKQESQEVPTLIEQSPVDFMVQPNQELILWYRAAQWRDE' A
#
# COMPACT_ATOMS: atom_id res chain seq x y z
N VAL A 1 5.11 -12.22 4.81
CA VAL A 1 5.07 -11.02 3.93
C VAL A 1 6.14 -11.23 2.88
N VAL A 2 5.77 -11.23 1.61
CA VAL A 2 6.73 -11.25 0.50
C VAL A 2 6.76 -9.83 -0.07
N TYR A 3 7.96 -9.32 -0.33
CA TYR A 3 8.16 -8.01 -0.93
C TYR A 3 8.76 -8.18 -2.32
N SER A 4 8.48 -7.23 -3.20
CA SER A 4 9.16 -7.12 -4.48
C SER A 4 9.93 -5.79 -4.52
N VAL A 5 10.86 -5.63 -5.47
CA VAL A 5 11.75 -4.48 -5.56
C VAL A 5 11.43 -3.70 -6.82
N PHE A 6 10.96 -2.46 -6.67
CA PHE A 6 10.71 -1.52 -7.75
C PHE A 6 11.66 -0.33 -7.58
N GLU A 7 12.37 0.06 -8.63
CA GLU A 7 13.39 1.12 -8.59
C GLU A 7 14.42 0.97 -7.44
N GLY A 8 14.77 -0.28 -7.11
CA GLY A 8 15.74 -0.58 -6.04
C GLY A 8 15.18 -0.50 -4.62
N LYS A 9 13.87 -0.26 -4.45
CA LYS A 9 13.22 -0.19 -3.14
C LYS A 9 12.10 -1.23 -2.99
N PRO A 10 11.90 -1.79 -1.79
CA PRO A 10 10.89 -2.82 -1.59
C PRO A 10 9.47 -2.24 -1.63
N TYR A 11 8.50 -3.07 -2.02
CA TYR A 11 7.07 -2.81 -1.89
C TYR A 11 6.36 -4.09 -1.44
N ILE A 12 5.19 -3.95 -0.82
CA ILE A 12 4.39 -5.10 -0.39
C ILE A 12 3.69 -5.67 -1.62
N SER A 13 4.07 -6.88 -2.02
CA SER A 13 3.43 -7.60 -3.13
C SER A 13 2.60 -8.79 -2.66
N SER A 14 2.75 -9.21 -1.38
CA SER A 14 1.91 -10.24 -0.79
C SER A 14 1.79 -10.11 0.74
N LEU A 15 0.55 -10.26 1.21
CA LEU A 15 0.19 -10.31 2.61
C LEU A 15 -0.84 -11.42 2.85
N SER A 16 -0.63 -12.22 3.89
CA SER A 16 -1.57 -13.29 4.32
C SER A 16 -2.00 -14.26 3.21
N GLY A 17 -1.08 -14.58 2.28
CA GLY A 17 -1.33 -15.52 1.18
C GLY A 17 -2.04 -14.92 -0.03
N LEU A 18 -2.46 -13.65 0.03
CA LEU A 18 -2.95 -12.90 -1.13
C LEU A 18 -1.77 -12.14 -1.74
N GLN A 19 -1.55 -12.33 -3.04
CA GLN A 19 -0.50 -11.67 -3.81
C GLN A 19 -1.14 -10.70 -4.81
N ASP A 20 -0.40 -9.68 -5.21
CA ASP A 20 -0.75 -8.88 -6.39
C ASP A 20 -1.03 -9.79 -7.60
N ASP A 21 -2.06 -9.44 -8.34
CA ASP A 21 -2.53 -10.17 -9.50
C ASP A 21 -2.66 -9.22 -10.69
N LEU A 22 -1.71 -9.37 -11.63
CA LEU A 22 -1.66 -8.58 -12.85
C LEU A 22 -2.81 -8.89 -13.81
N GLU A 23 -3.34 -10.13 -13.80
CA GLU A 23 -4.43 -10.54 -14.68
C GLU A 23 -5.74 -9.88 -14.27
N THR A 24 -6.00 -9.80 -12.97
CA THR A 24 -7.21 -9.16 -12.44
C THR A 24 -7.01 -7.68 -12.07
N GLY A 25 -5.79 -7.16 -12.18
CA GLY A 25 -5.45 -5.78 -11.85
C GLY A 25 -5.62 -5.47 -10.36
N MET A 26 -5.43 -6.47 -9.50
CA MET A 26 -5.58 -6.36 -8.05
C MET A 26 -4.22 -6.20 -7.39
N TYR A 27 -4.09 -5.20 -6.53
CA TYR A 27 -2.82 -4.86 -5.89
C TYR A 27 -3.00 -4.52 -4.42
N TRP A 28 -1.93 -4.69 -3.66
CA TRP A 28 -1.81 -4.17 -2.30
C TRP A 28 -1.43 -2.69 -2.30
N PHE A 29 -2.25 -1.88 -1.64
CA PHE A 29 -1.99 -0.46 -1.40
C PHE A 29 -1.79 -0.21 0.09
N THR A 30 -0.89 0.72 0.41
CA THR A 30 -0.67 1.16 1.79
C THR A 30 -1.19 2.57 1.95
N TYR A 31 -2.06 2.78 2.93
CA TYR A 31 -2.58 4.08 3.31
C TYR A 31 -2.20 4.41 4.75
N VAL A 32 -2.17 5.71 5.05
CA VAL A 32 -2.02 6.23 6.41
C VAL A 32 -3.19 7.11 6.77
N ARG A 33 -3.60 7.03 8.03
CA ARG A 33 -4.60 7.93 8.61
C ARG A 33 -4.22 8.25 10.06
N LYS A 34 -4.66 9.40 10.57
CA LYS A 34 -4.65 9.65 12.02
C LYS A 34 -5.65 8.74 12.72
N GLN A 35 -5.26 8.14 13.84
CA GLN A 35 -6.17 7.37 14.68
C GLN A 35 -7.38 8.22 15.05
N GLU A 36 -8.56 7.59 15.10
CA GLU A 36 -9.86 8.22 15.40
C GLU A 36 -10.33 9.27 14.39
N SER A 37 -9.57 9.54 13.33
CA SER A 37 -10.01 10.45 12.26
C SER A 37 -11.06 9.78 11.38
N GLN A 38 -12.10 10.54 11.04
CA GLN A 38 -13.09 10.16 10.03
C GLN A 38 -12.68 10.57 8.61
N GLU A 39 -11.51 11.20 8.46
CA GLU A 39 -10.99 11.57 7.15
C GLU A 39 -10.63 10.34 6.31
N VAL A 40 -10.63 10.54 4.99
CA VAL A 40 -10.21 9.51 4.03
C VAL A 40 -8.70 9.25 4.21
N PRO A 41 -8.27 7.99 4.33
CA PRO A 41 -6.85 7.65 4.40
C PRO A 41 -6.06 8.16 3.20
N THR A 42 -4.85 8.65 3.42
CA THR A 42 -3.95 9.11 2.36
C THR A 42 -3.12 7.95 1.84
N LEU A 43 -3.01 7.81 0.51
CA LEU A 43 -2.17 6.79 -0.11
C LEU A 43 -0.68 7.09 0.15
N ILE A 44 0.08 6.07 0.51
CA ILE A 44 1.54 6.15 0.62
C ILE A 44 2.13 5.68 -0.71
N GLU A 45 2.72 6.61 -1.45
CA GLU A 45 3.44 6.34 -2.72
C GLU A 45 4.93 6.03 -2.50
N GLN A 46 5.42 6.25 -1.28
CA GLN A 46 6.81 5.98 -0.89
C GLN A 46 7.02 4.49 -0.56
N SER A 47 8.25 4.01 -0.72
CA SER A 47 8.60 2.68 -0.25
C SER A 47 8.43 2.56 1.27
N PRO A 48 8.03 1.38 1.80
CA PRO A 48 7.95 1.15 3.24
C PRO A 48 9.26 1.40 4.00
N VAL A 49 10.42 1.41 3.33
CA VAL A 49 11.71 1.73 3.99
C VAL A 49 11.93 3.24 4.18
N ASP A 50 11.25 4.07 3.39
CA ASP A 50 11.36 5.53 3.49
C ASP A 50 10.23 6.14 4.33
N PHE A 51 9.14 5.39 4.56
CA PHE A 51 7.98 5.89 5.28
C PHE A 51 8.03 5.53 6.76
N MET A 52 8.02 6.56 7.62
CA MET A 52 7.96 6.39 9.08
C MET A 52 6.58 6.78 9.62
N VAL A 53 5.87 5.80 10.18
CA VAL A 53 4.59 6.02 10.86
C VAL A 53 4.82 6.92 12.08
N GLN A 54 4.03 7.97 12.21
CA GLN A 54 4.09 8.87 13.36
C GLN A 54 3.20 8.36 14.50
N PRO A 55 3.43 8.80 15.75
CA PRO A 55 2.50 8.54 16.84
C PRO A 55 1.07 8.94 16.47
N ASN A 56 0.09 8.16 16.94
CA ASN A 56 -1.34 8.34 16.66
C ASN A 56 -1.71 8.25 15.17
N GLN A 57 -0.91 7.54 14.38
CA GLN A 57 -1.29 7.12 13.04
C GLN A 57 -1.53 5.62 12.99
N GLU A 58 -2.33 5.21 12.03
CA GLU A 58 -2.55 3.81 11.68
C GLU A 58 -2.22 3.61 10.20
N LEU A 59 -1.66 2.44 9.90
CA LEU A 59 -1.45 1.96 8.54
C LEU A 59 -2.62 1.07 8.14
N ILE A 60 -3.10 1.27 6.92
CA ILE A 60 -4.17 0.48 6.32
C ILE A 60 -3.59 -0.19 5.07
N LEU A 61 -3.54 -1.52 5.08
CA LEU A 61 -3.17 -2.33 3.92
C LEU A 61 -4.44 -2.77 3.23
N TRP A 62 -4.63 -2.34 1.99
CA TRP A 62 -5.87 -2.54 1.24
C TRP A 62 -5.60 -3.26 -0.07
N TYR A 63 -6.14 -4.47 -0.21
CA TYR A 63 -6.14 -5.22 -1.47
C TYR A 63 -7.33 -4.80 -2.32
N ARG A 64 -7.09 -4.13 -3.44
CA ARG A 64 -8.15 -3.59 -4.32
C ARG A 64 -7.68 -3.46 -5.76
N ALA A 65 -8.64 -3.33 -6.67
CA ALA A 65 -8.37 -3.04 -8.07
C ALA A 65 -7.71 -1.66 -8.23
N ALA A 66 -6.68 -1.60 -9.06
CA ALA A 66 -6.09 -0.36 -9.52
C ALA A 66 -6.76 0.07 -10.83
N GLN A 67 -7.32 1.27 -10.87
CA GLN A 67 -7.64 1.92 -12.14
C GLN A 67 -6.44 2.78 -12.50
N TRP A 68 -5.47 2.18 -13.19
CA TRP A 68 -4.45 2.95 -13.87
C TRP A 68 -5.17 3.77 -14.94
N ARG A 69 -5.09 5.11 -14.86
CA ARG A 69 -5.41 5.92 -16.04
C ARG A 69 -4.25 5.68 -16.99
N ASP A 70 -4.53 5.02 -18.11
CA ASP A 70 -3.64 5.11 -19.26
C ASP A 70 -3.61 6.59 -19.64
N GLU A 71 -2.49 7.27 -19.38
CA GLU A 71 -2.20 8.59 -19.93
C GLU A 71 -1.90 8.49 -21.43
#